data_AF-A0A845Y5F4-F1
#
_entry.id   AF-A0A845Y5F4-F1
#
_cell.length_a   1.000
_cell.length_b   1.000
_cell.length_c   1.000
_cell.angle_alpha   90.00
_cell.angle_beta   90.00
_cell.angle_gamma   90.00
#
_symmetry.space_group_name_H-M   'P 1'
#
loop_
_entity.id
_entity.type
_entity.pdbx_description
1 polymer ?
#
loop_
_entity_poly.entity_id
_entity_poly.type
_entity_poly.pdbx_seq_one_letter_code
_entity_poly.pdbx_strand_id
1 'polypeptide(L)'
;MSDNKSQLATFRVEPELWEAFKAQARRNGKTASDALNEFVQSYVENAANEMPYSTQIDNLDGVLDEKVENVIAPIRAELAELKAALGKYQRAA
;
A
#
# COMPACT_ATOMS: atom_id res chain seq x y z
N MET A 1 7.41 -28.18 15.20
CA MET A 1 6.26 -27.27 15.03
C MET A 1 6.27 -26.35 16.24
N SER A 2 6.94 -25.21 16.16
CA SER A 2 6.99 -24.27 17.28
C SER A 2 5.65 -23.54 17.33
N ASP A 3 4.87 -23.76 18.39
CA ASP A 3 3.67 -22.97 18.67
C ASP A 3 4.07 -21.50 18.71
N ASN A 4 3.75 -20.75 17.64
CA ASN A 4 3.98 -19.31 17.59
C ASN A 4 2.91 -18.65 18.47
N LYS A 5 3.04 -18.78 19.79
CA LYS A 5 2.10 -18.26 20.77
C LYS A 5 2.18 -16.73 20.73
N SER A 6 1.09 -16.10 20.30
CA SER A 6 0.92 -14.64 20.38
C SER A 6 1.18 -14.19 21.81
N GLN A 7 2.16 -13.31 22.00
CA GLN A 7 2.49 -12.75 23.30
C GLN A 7 1.58 -11.55 23.58
N LEU A 8 0.91 -11.54 24.74
CA LEU A 8 0.16 -10.38 25.18
C LEU A 8 1.15 -9.32 25.66
N ALA A 9 1.18 -8.18 24.96
CA ALA A 9 1.93 -7.01 25.37
C ALA A 9 1.00 -6.02 26.09
N THR A 10 1.47 -5.43 27.19
CA THR A 10 0.79 -4.33 27.86
C THR A 10 1.58 -3.06 27.66
N PHE A 11 0.92 -1.99 27.22
CA PHE A 11 1.52 -0.67 27.03
C PHE A 11 0.60 0.38 27.64
N ARG A 12 1.18 1.56 27.94
CA ARG A 12 0.42 2.71 28.41
C ARG A 12 0.01 3.55 27.22
N VAL A 13 -1.26 3.93 27.18
CA VAL A 13 -1.84 4.82 26.16
C VAL A 13 -2.89 5.69 26.83
N GLU A 14 -3.04 6.91 26.35
CA GLU A 14 -4.10 7.80 26.84
C GLU A 14 -5.48 7.22 26.50
N PRO A 15 -6.45 7.23 27.45
CA PRO A 15 -7.75 6.63 27.22
C PRO A 15 -8.48 7.20 25.99
N GLU A 16 -8.44 8.51 25.81
CA GLU A 16 -9.11 9.20 24.70
C GLU A 16 -8.52 8.79 23.34
N LEU A 17 -7.19 8.71 23.26
CA LEU A 17 -6.48 8.26 22.06
C LEU A 17 -6.80 6.79 21.75
N TRP A 18 -6.90 5.94 22.77
CA TRP A 18 -7.27 4.54 22.60
C TRP A 18 -8.69 4.37 22.08
N GLU A 19 -9.66 5.12 22.61
CA GLU A 19 -11.03 5.09 22.09
C GLU A 19 -11.10 5.57 20.63
N ALA A 20 -10.39 6.64 20.29
CA ALA A 20 -10.32 7.14 18.92
C ALA A 20 -9.71 6.10 17.96
N PHE A 21 -8.62 5.44 18.38
CA PHE A 21 -8.00 4.36 17.62
C PHE A 21 -8.95 3.19 17.38
N LYS A 22 -9.66 2.74 18.41
CA LYS A 22 -10.67 1.67 18.28
C LYS A 22 -11.80 2.04 17.33
N ALA A 23 -12.28 3.28 17.40
CA ALA A 23 -13.33 3.77 16.49
C ALA A 23 -12.85 3.76 15.04
N GLN A 24 -11.61 4.18 14.79
CA GLN A 24 -11.03 4.19 13.46
C GLN A 24 -10.78 2.78 12.92
N ALA A 25 -10.26 1.86 13.74
CA ALA A 25 -10.08 0.45 13.35
C ALA A 25 -11.41 -0.19 12.92
N ARG A 26 -12.49 0.06 13.68
CA ARG A 26 -13.84 -0.45 13.38
C ARG A 26 -14.40 0.11 12.08
N ARG A 27 -14.17 1.39 11.77
CA ARG A 27 -14.57 1.99 10.48
C ARG A 27 -13.96 1.26 9.28
N ASN A 28 -12.77 0.69 9.47
CA ASN A 28 -12.06 -0.09 8.46
C ASN A 28 -12.37 -1.60 8.54
N GLY A 29 -13.37 -2.01 9.33
CA GLY A 29 -13.77 -3.41 9.49
C GLY A 29 -12.78 -4.27 10.29
N LYS A 30 -11.85 -3.66 11.04
CA LYS A 30 -10.79 -4.35 11.80
C LYS A 30 -11.01 -4.26 13.30
N THR A 31 -10.46 -5.21 14.05
CA THR A 31 -10.33 -5.05 15.50
C THR A 31 -9.15 -4.13 15.83
N ALA A 32 -9.13 -3.60 17.05
CA ALA A 32 -8.02 -2.78 17.52
C ALA A 32 -6.70 -3.57 17.55
N SER A 33 -6.77 -4.85 17.92
CA SER A 33 -5.61 -5.74 17.94
C SER A 33 -5.07 -6.01 16.52
N ASP A 34 -5.95 -6.22 15.54
CA ASP A 34 -5.52 -6.41 14.14
C ASP A 34 -4.83 -5.16 13.60
N ALA A 35 -5.44 -3.99 13.81
CA ALA A 35 -4.87 -2.71 13.40
C ALA A 35 -3.53 -2.42 14.09
N LEU A 36 -3.39 -2.78 15.37
CA LEU A 36 -2.14 -2.60 16.10
C LEU A 36 -1.05 -3.55 15.63
N ASN A 37 -1.38 -4.81 15.35
CA ASN A 37 -0.42 -5.79 14.81
C ASN A 37 0.09 -5.36 13.43
N GLU A 38 -0.81 -4.91 12.54
CA GLU A 38 -0.44 -4.36 11.24
C GLU A 38 0.46 -3.13 11.36
N PHE A 39 0.15 -2.23 12.31
CA PHE A 39 0.97 -1.06 12.56
C PHE A 39 2.37 -1.45 13.03
N VAL A 40 2.49 -2.37 14.00
CA VAL A 40 3.78 -2.86 14.50
C VAL A 40 4.58 -3.55 13.40
N GLN A 41 3.93 -4.38 12.58
CA GLN A 41 4.57 -5.03 11.44
C GLN A 41 5.08 -4.00 10.43
N SER A 42 4.24 -3.06 10.02
CA SER A 42 4.61 -1.97 9.11
C SER A 42 5.76 -1.12 9.68
N TYR A 43 5.73 -0.82 10.97
CA TYR A 43 6.79 -0.07 11.62
C TYR A 43 8.14 -0.81 11.56
N VAL A 44 8.17 -2.12 11.82
CA VAL A 44 9.38 -2.94 11.74
C VAL A 44 9.87 -3.09 10.29
N GLU A 45 8.96 -3.35 9.35
CA GLU A 45 9.31 -3.49 7.92
C GLU A 45 9.86 -2.17 7.35
N ASN A 46 9.28 -1.03 7.74
CA ASN A 46 9.77 0.29 7.33
C ASN A 46 11.04 0.71 8.07
N ALA A 47 11.20 0.36 9.34
CA ALA A 47 12.43 0.58 10.09
C ALA A 47 13.60 -0.25 9.53
N ALA A 48 13.34 -1.47 9.07
CA ALA A 48 14.33 -2.30 8.37
C ALA A 48 14.73 -1.72 6.99
N ASN A 49 13.91 -0.84 6.43
CA ASN A 49 14.13 -0.16 5.15
C ASN A 49 14.68 1.28 5.31
N GLU A 50 15.21 1.65 6.49
CA GLU A 50 15.76 2.98 6.85
C GLU A 50 15.73 4.03 5.73
N MET A 51 14.54 4.53 5.45
CA MET A 51 14.33 5.80 4.77
C MET A 51 13.49 6.61 5.76
N PRO A 52 13.96 7.79 6.19
CA PRO A 52 13.27 8.59 7.19
C PRO A 52 11.80 8.76 6.80
N TYR A 53 10.89 8.61 7.76
CA TYR A 53 9.44 8.74 7.56
C TYR A 53 9.06 10.12 6.96
N SER A 54 9.92 11.13 7.13
CA SER A 54 9.79 12.44 6.48
C SER A 54 10.05 12.41 4.98
N THR A 55 10.90 11.51 4.49
CA THR A 55 11.30 11.43 3.06
C THR A 55 10.29 10.64 2.22
N GLN A 56 9.44 9.78 2.82
CA GLN A 56 8.39 9.07 2.09
C GLN A 56 7.21 9.97 1.71
N ILE A 57 6.84 10.95 2.55
CA ILE A 57 5.74 11.88 2.22
C ILE A 57 6.18 12.86 1.13
N ASP A 58 7.42 13.35 1.18
CA ASP A 58 7.95 14.27 0.18
C ASP A 58 8.14 13.63 -1.21
N ASN A 59 8.14 12.30 -1.30
CA ASN A 59 8.32 11.56 -2.55
C ASN A 59 7.10 10.69 -2.92
N LEU A 60 5.95 10.91 -2.28
CA LEU A 60 4.74 10.14 -2.53
C LEU A 60 4.27 10.30 -3.98
N ASP A 61 4.38 11.51 -4.53
CA ASP A 61 4.05 11.82 -5.92
C ASP A 61 4.93 11.04 -6.89
N GLY A 62 6.25 10.96 -6.65
CA GLY A 62 7.17 10.19 -7.49
C GLY A 62 6.87 8.68 -7.46
N VAL A 63 6.54 8.14 -6.29
CA VAL A 63 6.18 6.72 -6.13
C VAL A 63 4.83 6.41 -6.79
N LEU A 64 3.87 7.34 -6.71
CA LEU A 64 2.57 7.22 -7.37
C LEU A 64 2.71 7.29 -8.90
N ASP A 65 3.47 8.25 -9.40
CA ASP A 65 3.73 8.42 -10.83
C ASP A 65 4.44 7.19 -11.42
N GLU A 66 5.42 6.62 -10.72
CA GLU A 66 6.09 5.39 -11.15
C GLU A 66 5.13 4.20 -11.21
N LYS A 67 4.26 4.04 -10.20
CA LYS A 67 3.24 2.98 -10.19
C LYS A 67 2.22 3.16 -11.31
N VAL A 68 1.79 4.40 -11.55
CA VAL A 68 0.85 4.73 -12.62
C VAL A 68 1.48 4.43 -13.99
N GLU A 69 2.72 4.85 -14.22
CA GLU A 69 3.40 4.61 -15.50
C GLU A 69 3.65 3.11 -15.73
N ASN A 70 3.99 2.35 -14.70
CA ASN A 70 4.15 0.89 -14.80
C ASN A 70 2.85 0.18 -15.21
N VAL A 71 1.69 0.68 -14.79
CA VAL A 71 0.38 0.15 -15.21
C VAL A 71 -0.01 0.63 -16.62
N ILE A 72 0.29 1.89 -16.95
CA ILE A 72 -0.13 2.50 -18.21
C ILE A 72 0.76 2.09 -19.40
N ALA A 73 2.06 1.88 -19.19
CA ALA A 73 3.01 1.51 -20.24
C ALA A 73 2.59 0.29 -21.07
N PRO A 74 2.21 -0.87 -20.49
CA PRO A 74 1.76 -2.01 -21.29
C PRO A 74 0.48 -1.72 -22.08
N ILE A 75 -0.46 -0.96 -21.51
CA ILE A 75 -1.72 -0.58 -22.18
C ILE A 75 -1.44 0.33 -23.38
N ARG A 76 -0.49 1.28 -23.25
CA ARG A 76 -0.05 2.14 -24.37
C ARG A 76 0.59 1.32 -25.49
N ALA A 77 1.39 0.31 -25.14
CA ALA A 77 2.01 -0.59 -26.12
C ALA A 77 0.95 -1.38 -26.90
N GLU A 78 0.00 -2.00 -26.20
CA GLU A 78 -1.11 -2.73 -26.84
C GLU A 78 -1.97 -1.82 -27.75
N LEU A 79 -2.26 -0.59 -27.30
CA LEU A 79 -2.98 0.39 -28.13
C LEU A 79 -2.21 0.78 -29.40
N ALA A 80 -0.88 0.89 -29.32
CA ALA A 80 -0.05 1.18 -30.49
C ALA A 80 -0.08 0.03 -31.50
N GLU A 81 0.00 -1.21 -31.02
CA GLU A 81 -0.11 -2.41 -31.86
C GLU A 81 -1.47 -2.50 -32.55
N LEU A 82 -2.56 -2.30 -31.81
CA LEU A 82 -3.92 -2.33 -32.37
C LEU A 82 -4.13 -1.22 -33.42
N LYS A 83 -3.63 -0.01 -33.18
CA LYS A 83 -3.68 1.08 -34.16
C LYS A 83 -2.89 0.74 -35.43
N ALA A 84 -1.72 0.13 -35.30
CA ALA A 84 -0.92 -0.30 -36.44
C ALA A 84 -1.62 -1.41 -37.24
N ALA A 85 -2.24 -2.38 -36.56
CA ALA A 85 -3.01 -3.45 -37.20
C ALA A 85 -4.23 -2.90 -37.96
N LEU A 86 -4.99 -1.98 -37.34
CA LEU A 86 -6.14 -1.33 -37.96
C LEU A 86 -5.73 -0.54 -39.21
N GLY A 87 -4.63 0.21 -39.14
CA GLY A 87 -4.12 0.97 -40.29
C GLY A 87 -3.65 0.09 -41.44
N LYS A 88 -3.14 -1.12 -41.17
CA LYS A 88 -2.83 -2.12 -42.20
C LYS A 88 -4.10 -2.68 -42.84
N TYR A 89 -5.12 -2.97 -42.03
CA TYR A 89 -6.40 -3.51 -42.51
C TYR A 89 -7.14 -2.49 -43.39
N GLN A 90 -7.18 -1.21 -42.98
CA GLN A 90 -7.80 -0.12 -43.75
C GLN A 90 -7.09 0.20 -45.07
N ARG A 91 -5.81 -0.16 -45.23
CA ARG A 91 -5.06 0.01 -46.49
C ARG A 91 -5.21 -1.18 -47.43
N ALA A 92 -5.67 -2.33 -46.91
CA ALA A 92 -5.87 -3.55 -47.67
C ALA A 92 -7.32 -3.74 -48.15
N ALA A 93 -8.24 -2.91 -47.66
CA ALA A 93 -9.65 -2.81 -48.09
C ALA A 93 -9.83 -1.66 -49.09
#